data_AF-A0A4R6BE01-F1
#
_entry.id   AF-A0A4R6BE01-F1
#
_cell.length_a   1.000
_cell.length_b   1.000
_cell.length_c   1.000
_cell.angle_alpha   90.00
_cell.angle_beta   90.00
_cell.angle_gamma   90.00
#
_symmetry.space_group_name_H-M   'P 1'
#
loop_
_entity.id
_entity.type
_entity.pdbx_description
1 polymer ?
#
loop_
_entity_poly.entity_id
_entity_poly.type
_entity_poly.pdbx_seq_one_letter_code
_entity_poly.pdbx_strand_id
1 'polypeptide(L)'
;MKTFIIIGALNALIAVALGAFGAHGLEGKLSEKYLDIWNKATTYQMYHALGLVLIGILMGTTKLNLNTAGWLMTAGIIFFSGSLYVLAVTQIKVLGAITPIGGVLFIASWALMILAAWKA
;
A
#
# COMPACT_ATOMS: atom_id res chain seq x y z
N MET A 1 11.87 14.39 3.04
CA MET A 1 11.00 15.25 2.18
C MET A 1 9.55 15.11 2.65
N LYS A 2 8.80 16.22 2.82
CA LYS A 2 7.41 16.18 3.30
C LYS A 2 6.47 15.38 2.39
N THR A 3 6.83 15.20 1.12
CA THR A 3 6.06 14.47 0.11
C THR A 3 5.62 13.08 0.57
N PHE A 4 6.53 12.22 1.07
CA PHE A 4 6.15 10.85 1.46
C PHE A 4 5.33 10.79 2.74
N ILE A 5 5.49 11.77 3.65
CA ILE A 5 4.60 11.91 4.81
C ILE A 5 3.18 12.22 4.33
N ILE A 6 3.03 13.16 3.39
CA ILE A 6 1.71 13.54 2.84
C ILE A 6 1.08 12.36 2.09
N ILE A 7 1.82 11.72 1.18
CA ILE A 7 1.30 10.57 0.41
C ILE A 7 0.96 9.40 1.34
N GLY A 8 1.80 9.11 2.34
CA GLY A 8 1.55 8.09 3.35
C GLY A 8 0.29 8.39 4.17
N ALA A 9 0.15 9.61 4.70
CA ALA A 9 -1.03 10.01 5.45
C ALA A 9 -2.33 9.96 4.61
N LEU A 10 -2.27 10.38 3.35
CA LEU A 10 -3.40 10.27 2.42
C LEU A 10 -3.78 8.81 2.18
N ASN A 11 -2.81 7.91 2.00
CA ASN A 11 -3.09 6.49 1.83
C ASN A 11 -3.62 5.83 3.11
N ALA A 12 -3.15 6.24 4.29
CA ALA A 12 -3.68 5.77 5.56
C ALA A 12 -5.14 6.23 5.74
N LEU A 13 -5.45 7.48 5.41
CA LEU A 13 -6.82 8.01 5.41
C LEU A 13 -7.72 7.18 4.48
N ILE A 14 -7.29 6.94 3.24
CA ILE A 14 -8.04 6.14 2.27
C ILE A 14 -8.23 4.71 2.78
N ALA A 15 -7.20 4.08 3.34
CA ALA A 15 -7.29 2.73 3.88
C ALA A 15 -8.29 2.63 5.04
N VAL A 16 -8.36 3.62 5.95
CA VAL A 16 -9.38 3.67 7.00
C VAL A 16 -10.78 3.80 6.40
N ALA A 17 -10.97 4.71 5.44
CA ALA A 17 -12.26 4.93 4.80
C ALA A 17 -12.75 3.67 4.06
N LEU A 18 -11.87 3.03 3.28
CA LEU A 18 -12.19 1.80 2.55
C LEU A 18 -12.34 0.60 3.49
N GLY A 19 -11.61 0.56 4.60
CA GLY A 19 -11.80 -0.43 5.67
C GLY A 19 -13.20 -0.37 6.28
N ALA A 20 -13.63 0.82 6.70
CA ALA A 20 -14.98 1.04 7.22
C ALA A 20 -16.06 0.75 6.16
N PHE A 21 -15.83 1.15 4.91
CA PHE A 21 -16.74 0.83 3.81
C PHE A 21 -16.84 -0.67 3.54
N GLY A 22 -15.74 -1.43 3.66
CA GLY A 22 -15.76 -2.88 3.57
C GLY A 22 -16.63 -3.51 4.66
N ALA A 23 -16.39 -3.11 5.91
CA ALA A 23 -17.06 -3.67 7.09
C ALA A 23 -18.57 -3.35 7.14
N HIS A 24 -19.00 -2.18 6.68
CA HIS A 24 -20.42 -1.77 6.79
C HIS A 24 -21.13 -1.66 5.45
N GLY A 25 -20.42 -1.30 4.38
CA GLY A 25 -20.99 -1.02 3.07
C GLY A 25 -21.04 -2.22 2.14
N LEU A 26 -20.13 -3.18 2.30
CA LEU A 26 -19.98 -4.36 1.43
C LEU A 26 -20.35 -5.69 2.12
N GLU A 27 -20.48 -5.72 3.44
CA GLU A 27 -20.96 -6.88 4.18
C GLU A 27 -22.32 -7.35 3.64
N GLY A 28 -22.47 -8.66 3.43
CA GLY A 28 -23.68 -9.26 2.83
C GLY A 28 -23.89 -8.97 1.33
N LYS A 29 -23.09 -8.09 0.71
CA LYS A 29 -23.16 -7.78 -0.73
C LYS A 29 -22.12 -8.52 -1.56
N LEU A 30 -20.98 -8.85 -0.94
CA LEU A 30 -19.92 -9.66 -1.54
C LEU A 30 -19.91 -11.04 -0.87
N SER A 31 -19.57 -12.09 -1.65
CA SER A 31 -19.22 -13.38 -1.05
C SER A 31 -18.01 -13.24 -0.14
N GLU A 32 -17.88 -14.09 0.87
CA GLU A 32 -16.75 -14.10 1.82
C GLU A 32 -15.39 -13.97 1.13
N LYS A 33 -15.16 -14.73 0.05
CA LYS A 33 -13.93 -14.67 -0.75
C LYS A 33 -13.56 -13.24 -1.23
N TYR A 34 -14.53 -12.48 -1.74
CA TYR A 34 -14.28 -11.14 -2.30
C TYR A 34 -14.21 -10.08 -1.20
N LEU A 35 -14.93 -10.29 -0.09
CA LEU A 35 -14.76 -9.46 1.10
C LEU A 35 -13.35 -9.64 1.70
N ASP A 36 -12.82 -10.86 1.69
CA ASP A 36 -11.46 -11.15 2.11
C ASP A 36 -10.41 -10.50 1.20
N ILE A 37 -10.65 -10.46 -0.11
CA ILE A 37 -9.81 -9.72 -1.07
C ILE A 37 -9.81 -8.22 -0.75
N TRP A 38 -11.00 -7.64 -0.48
CA TRP A 38 -11.13 -6.24 -0.08
C TRP A 38 -10.35 -5.96 1.21
N ASN A 39 -10.51 -6.80 2.23
CA ASN A 39 -9.82 -6.65 3.52
C ASN A 39 -8.30 -6.80 3.39
N LYS A 40 -7.82 -7.64 2.47
CA LYS A 40 -6.39 -7.73 2.16
C LYS A 40 -5.87 -6.44 1.52
N ALA A 41 -6.65 -5.84 0.62
CA ALA A 41 -6.30 -4.57 -0.02
C ALA A 41 -6.14 -3.44 1.00
N THR A 42 -7.11 -3.29 1.93
CA THR A 42 -7.10 -2.26 2.99
C THR A 42 -5.94 -2.46 3.96
N THR A 43 -5.72 -3.72 4.39
CA THR A 43 -4.64 -4.07 5.33
C THR A 43 -3.27 -3.75 4.75
N TYR A 44 -2.99 -4.18 3.51
CA TYR A 44 -1.72 -3.88 2.84
C TYR A 44 -1.56 -2.38 2.57
N GLN A 45 -2.62 -1.69 2.14
CA GLN A 45 -2.56 -0.24 1.93
C GLN A 45 -2.16 0.49 3.22
N MET A 46 -2.75 0.12 4.37
CA MET A 46 -2.43 0.74 5.66
C MET A 46 -0.97 0.51 6.05
N TYR A 47 -0.47 -0.73 6.01
CA TYR A 47 0.92 -1.01 6.38
C TYR A 47 1.92 -0.25 5.51
N HIS A 48 1.71 -0.22 4.20
CA HIS A 48 2.62 0.47 3.28
C HIS A 48 2.45 1.99 3.30
N ALA A 49 1.26 2.50 3.66
CA ALA A 49 1.05 3.91 3.96
C ALA A 49 1.85 4.37 5.18
N LEU A 50 1.84 3.59 6.26
CA LEU A 50 2.68 3.86 7.44
C LEU A 50 4.18 3.74 7.10
N GLY A 51 4.55 2.78 6.24
CA GLY A 51 5.90 2.69 5.68
C GLY A 51 6.33 3.95 4.92
N LEU A 52 5.44 4.56 4.13
CA LEU A 52 5.69 5.85 3.46
C LEU A 52 5.91 7.00 4.44
N VAL A 53 5.09 7.07 5.50
CA VAL A 53 5.28 8.07 6.57
C VAL A 53 6.65 7.88 7.21
N LEU A 54 7.03 6.65 7.54
CA LEU A 54 8.33 6.32 8.10
C LEU A 54 9.49 6.72 7.17
N ILE A 55 9.40 6.40 5.86
CA ILE A 55 10.37 6.85 4.85
C ILE A 55 10.51 8.39 4.87
N GLY A 56 9.39 9.10 4.90
CA GLY A 56 9.37 10.56 4.94
C GLY A 56 10.04 11.15 6.18
N ILE A 57 9.81 10.55 7.35
CA ILE A 57 10.45 10.91 8.62
C ILE A 57 11.95 10.64 8.56
N LEU A 58 12.37 9.42 8.17
CA LEU A 58 13.79 9.04 8.10
C LEU A 58 14.58 9.94 7.16
N MET A 59 14.03 10.29 6.00
CA MET A 59 14.66 11.25 5.08
C MET A 59 14.71 12.69 5.61
N GLY A 60 13.97 13.00 6.67
CA GLY A 60 13.97 14.31 7.32
C GLY A 60 14.87 14.37 8.57
N THR A 61 15.11 13.23 9.21
CA THR A 61 15.88 13.13 10.47
C THR A 61 17.26 12.48 10.30
N THR A 62 17.53 11.86 9.14
CA THR A 62 18.80 11.18 8.84
C THR A 62 19.35 11.62 7.48
N LYS A 63 20.56 11.16 7.13
CA LYS A 63 21.17 11.36 5.80
C LYS A 63 20.76 10.28 4.77
N LEU A 64 19.86 9.36 5.13
CA LEU A 64 19.43 8.28 4.26
C LEU A 64 18.69 8.82 3.02
N ASN A 65 19.14 8.43 1.83
CA ASN A 65 18.40 8.68 0.59
C ASN A 65 17.44 7.51 0.31
N LEU A 66 16.15 7.71 0.61
CA LEU A 66 15.10 6.71 0.42
C LEU A 66 14.09 7.10 -0.67
N ASN A 67 14.47 7.99 -1.59
CA ASN A 67 13.54 8.52 -2.61
C ASN A 67 12.96 7.40 -3.49
N THR A 68 13.83 6.53 -4.02
CA THR A 68 13.41 5.37 -4.82
C THR A 68 12.53 4.42 -4.02
N ALA A 69 12.88 4.13 -2.76
CA ALA A 69 12.06 3.29 -1.89
C ALA A 69 10.65 3.87 -1.70
N GLY A 70 10.54 5.19 -1.48
CA GLY A 70 9.25 5.87 -1.34
C GLY A 70 8.36 5.78 -2.58
N TRP A 71 8.92 5.97 -3.78
CA TRP A 71 8.13 5.83 -5.02
C TRP A 71 7.76 4.38 -5.34
N LEU A 72 8.65 3.42 -5.08
CA LEU A 72 8.31 2.00 -5.19
C LEU A 72 7.19 1.61 -4.22
N MET A 73 7.20 2.13 -2.98
CA MET A 73 6.12 1.90 -2.02
C MET A 73 4.80 2.48 -2.52
N THR A 74 4.82 3.72 -3.03
CA THR A 74 3.63 4.39 -3.58
C THR A 74 3.05 3.60 -4.76
N ALA A 75 3.90 3.22 -5.73
CA ALA A 75 3.47 2.43 -6.87
C ALA A 75 2.96 1.04 -6.44
N GLY A 76 3.62 0.42 -5.46
CA GLY A 76 3.17 -0.84 -4.85
C GLY A 76 1.75 -0.74 -4.31
N ILE A 77 1.38 0.34 -3.62
CA ILE A 77 0.01 0.56 -3.10
C ILE A 77 -1.00 0.59 -4.27
N ILE A 78 -0.67 1.31 -5.33
CA ILE A 78 -1.56 1.45 -6.49
C ILE A 78 -1.75 0.09 -7.18
N PHE A 79 -0.67 -0.62 -7.49
CA PHE A 79 -0.75 -1.90 -8.20
C PHE A 79 -1.28 -3.04 -7.34
N PHE A 80 -0.93 -3.10 -6.06
CA PHE A 80 -1.37 -4.16 -5.15
C PHE A 80 -2.78 -3.89 -4.64
N SER A 81 -2.95 -2.88 -3.79
CA SER A 81 -4.24 -2.60 -3.14
C SER A 81 -5.26 -2.09 -4.14
N GLY A 82 -4.88 -1.18 -5.04
CA GLY A 82 -5.77 -0.65 -6.08
C GLY A 82 -6.37 -1.76 -6.96
N SER A 83 -5.55 -2.71 -7.43
CA SER A 83 -6.07 -3.83 -8.24
C SER A 83 -6.99 -4.75 -7.45
N LEU A 84 -6.70 -5.02 -6.17
CA LEU A 84 -7.54 -5.86 -5.33
C LEU A 84 -8.89 -5.22 -4.99
N TYR A 85 -8.96 -3.90 -4.76
CA TYR A 85 -10.24 -3.21 -4.58
C TYR A 85 -11.13 -3.36 -5.81
N VAL A 86 -10.57 -3.12 -7.00
CA VAL A 86 -11.33 -3.24 -8.25
C VAL A 86 -11.70 -4.71 -8.50
N LEU A 87 -10.80 -5.66 -8.25
CA LEU A 87 -11.09 -7.09 -8.35
C LEU A 87 -12.23 -7.52 -7.41
N ALA A 88 -12.26 -7.05 -6.18
CA ALA A 88 -13.29 -7.42 -5.20
C ALA A 88 -14.70 -7.04 -5.67
N VAL A 89 -14.86 -5.85 -6.25
CA VAL A 89 -16.18 -5.34 -6.66
C VAL A 89 -16.57 -5.72 -8.08
N THR A 90 -15.61 -5.81 -9.02
CA THR A 90 -15.89 -6.11 -10.43
C THR A 90 -15.74 -7.59 -10.78
N GLN A 91 -15.02 -8.36 -9.96
CA GLN A 91 -14.67 -9.77 -10.19
C GLN A 91 -13.89 -10.02 -11.49
N ILE A 92 -13.29 -8.97 -12.09
CA ILE A 92 -12.44 -9.10 -13.28
C ILE A 92 -11.11 -9.76 -12.89
N LYS A 93 -11.02 -11.08 -13.12
CA LYS A 93 -9.91 -11.92 -12.65
C LYS A 93 -8.52 -11.51 -13.17
N VAL A 94 -8.42 -10.86 -14.34
CA VAL A 94 -7.13 -10.42 -14.91
C VAL A 94 -6.43 -9.40 -14.00
N LEU A 95 -7.19 -8.65 -13.19
CA LEU A 95 -6.63 -7.70 -12.22
C LEU A 95 -5.84 -8.41 -11.13
N GLY A 96 -6.16 -9.67 -10.82
CA GLY A 96 -5.37 -10.49 -9.90
C GLY A 96 -3.95 -10.77 -10.39
N ALA A 97 -3.71 -10.70 -11.71
CA ALA A 97 -2.36 -10.83 -12.27
C ALA A 97 -1.53 -9.53 -12.15
N ILE A 98 -2.18 -8.40 -11.86
CA ILE A 98 -1.51 -7.11 -11.63
C ILE A 98 -0.99 -7.02 -10.19
N THR A 99 -1.71 -7.61 -9.22
CA THR A 99 -1.36 -7.58 -7.80
C THR A 99 0.08 -8.03 -7.50
N PRO A 100 0.64 -9.11 -8.11
CA PRO A 100 2.03 -9.52 -7.89
C PRO A 100 3.06 -8.44 -8.24
N ILE A 101 2.80 -7.59 -9.25
CA ILE A 101 3.67 -6.47 -9.61
C ILE A 101 3.81 -5.54 -8.40
N GLY A 102 2.68 -5.17 -7.77
CA GLY A 102 2.69 -4.37 -6.56
C GLY A 102 3.44 -5.02 -5.40
N GLY A 103 3.31 -6.34 -5.24
CA GLY A 103 4.05 -7.11 -4.23
C GLY A 103 5.57 -7.04 -4.43
N VAL A 104 6.05 -7.17 -5.67
CA VAL A 104 7.48 -7.03 -6.00
C VAL A 104 7.97 -5.61 -5.71
N LEU A 105 7.16 -4.58 -6.02
CA LEU A 105 7.51 -3.19 -5.72
C LEU A 105 7.63 -2.94 -4.21
N PHE A 106 6.74 -3.53 -3.40
CA PHE A 106 6.85 -3.48 -1.94
C PHE A 106 8.12 -4.15 -1.43
N ILE A 107 8.43 -5.36 -1.91
CA ILE A 107 9.65 -6.08 -1.54
C ILE A 107 10.88 -5.23 -1.88
N ALA A 108 10.94 -4.68 -3.09
CA ALA A 108 12.04 -3.83 -3.53
C ALA A 108 12.16 -2.55 -2.68
N SER A 109 11.05 -1.92 -2.30
CA SER A 109 11.03 -0.75 -1.42
C SER A 109 11.66 -1.06 -0.05
N TRP A 110 11.20 -2.13 0.61
CA TRP A 110 11.75 -2.55 1.90
C TRP A 110 13.22 -2.99 1.81
N ALA A 111 13.59 -3.70 0.75
CA ALA A 111 14.98 -4.07 0.51
C ALA A 111 15.90 -2.84 0.37
N LEU A 112 15.45 -1.80 -0.35
CA LEU A 112 16.20 -0.55 -0.45
C LEU A 112 16.32 0.17 0.90
N MET A 113 15.29 0.12 1.76
CA MET A 113 15.39 0.65 3.12
C MET A 113 16.45 -0.10 3.94
N ILE A 114 16.48 -1.44 3.88
CA ILE A 114 17.50 -2.27 4.54
C ILE A 114 18.90 -1.88 4.04
N LEU A 115 19.10 -1.81 2.72
CA LEU A 115 20.39 -1.47 2.12
C LEU A 115 20.86 -0.06 2.46
N ALA A 116 19.93 0.91 2.54
CA ALA A 116 20.25 2.27 2.93
C ALA A 116 20.68 2.34 4.40
N ALA A 117 19.95 1.66 5.30
CA ALA A 117 20.28 1.62 6.71
C ALA A 117 21.59 0.88 7.01
N TRP A 118 21.88 -0.20 6.28
CA TRP A 118 23.12 -0.97 6.43
C TRP A 118 24.37 -0.15 6.06
N LYS A 119 24.25 0.72 5.06
CA LYS A 119 25.36 1.53 4.54
C LYS A 119 25.57 2.85 5.29
N ALA A 120 24.71 3.16 6.25
CA ALA A 120 24.63 4.46 6.92
C ALA A 120 25.70 4.65 8.00
#